data_AF-L7JW57-F1
#
_entry.id   AF-L7JW57-F1
#
_cell.length_a   1.000
_cell.length_b   1.000
_cell.length_c   1.000
_cell.angle_alpha   90.00
_cell.angle_beta   90.00
_cell.angle_gamma   90.00
#
_symmetry.space_group_name_H-M   'P 1'
#
loop_
_entity.id
_entity.type
_entity.pdbx_description
1 polymer ?
#
loop_
_entity_poly.entity_id
_entity_poly.type
_entity_poly.pdbx_seq_one_letter_code
_entity_poly.pdbx_strand_id
1 'polypeptide(L)'
;VKIYLCTFLKLTIFITGLSSSPSMNYLYTNEIKAMLYSFGDSKNPSLQTAQYLESVLKTQIQRFLSAANNIRICRRGKLINLEDIGFVIRKDPFKLRRLLNFIHFKEIKGKLESKLEFHSSEAEFTDIKPLCEDNVENKSDIDSNSAKIEPDIFKITNDEKKFSWMLPVQGTDTFQLNRLLEIDNLTANMSKDEYLEFAECRQSSFVYRKNKKFREFIGGWRIHDNIMDVLGYICYEMVYNIATMVLTLRDKRRGYKVKFGQSIPISTDEIDEVCWLILKENRLFF
;
A
#
# COMPACT_ATOMS: atom_id res chain seq x y z
N VAL A 1 10.53 -25.09 -18.80
CA VAL A 1 9.59 -23.95 -18.63
C VAL A 1 9.77 -23.17 -17.32
N LYS A 2 9.93 -23.81 -16.14
CA LYS A 2 10.03 -23.11 -14.83
C LYS A 2 11.33 -22.33 -14.56
N ILE A 3 12.48 -22.79 -15.06
CA ILE A 3 13.75 -22.04 -15.01
C ILE A 3 13.63 -20.77 -15.86
N TYR A 4 13.04 -20.90 -17.06
CA TYR A 4 12.85 -19.81 -18.01
C TYR A 4 12.07 -18.63 -17.47
N LEU A 5 11.13 -18.77 -16.52
CA LEU A 5 10.37 -17.63 -15.99
C LEU A 5 11.18 -16.76 -15.02
N CYS A 6 12.07 -17.37 -14.22
CA CYS A 6 12.98 -16.67 -13.34
C CYS A 6 14.12 -16.04 -14.14
N THR A 7 14.62 -16.76 -15.15
CA THR A 7 15.49 -16.16 -16.16
C THR A 7 14.74 -15.06 -16.90
N PHE A 8 13.44 -15.16 -17.19
CA PHE A 8 12.69 -14.11 -17.89
C PHE A 8 12.42 -12.91 -17.00
N LEU A 9 12.25 -13.03 -15.68
CA LEU A 9 12.14 -11.87 -14.80
C LEU A 9 13.50 -11.19 -14.62
N LYS A 10 14.56 -11.96 -14.36
CA LYS A 10 15.94 -11.45 -14.37
C LYS A 10 16.30 -10.86 -15.72
N LEU A 11 15.97 -11.51 -16.83
CA LEU A 11 16.24 -11.09 -18.20
C LEU A 11 15.29 -9.97 -18.63
N THR A 12 14.07 -9.83 -18.11
CA THR A 12 13.22 -8.66 -18.38
C THR A 12 13.77 -7.46 -17.60
N ILE A 13 14.09 -7.62 -16.31
CA ILE A 13 14.75 -6.58 -15.50
C ILE A 13 16.11 -6.21 -16.11
N PHE A 14 16.89 -7.20 -16.56
CA PHE A 14 18.22 -7.05 -17.15
C PHE A 14 18.15 -6.54 -18.61
N ILE A 15 17.17 -6.93 -19.43
CA ILE A 15 16.93 -6.36 -20.77
C ILE A 15 16.44 -4.91 -20.65
N THR A 16 15.54 -4.62 -19.69
CA THR A 16 15.17 -3.22 -19.38
C THR A 16 16.34 -2.43 -18.77
N GLY A 17 17.34 -3.11 -18.21
CA GLY A 17 18.60 -2.53 -17.74
C GLY A 17 19.68 -2.40 -18.81
N LEU A 18 19.62 -3.19 -19.90
CA LEU A 18 20.60 -3.22 -21.00
C LEU A 18 20.23 -2.32 -22.17
N SER A 19 18.98 -1.86 -22.28
CA SER A 19 18.63 -0.75 -23.16
C SER A 19 19.21 0.55 -22.59
N SER A 20 20.44 0.85 -22.96
CA SER A 20 21.19 2.06 -22.62
C SER A 20 20.33 3.34 -22.71
N SER A 21 19.95 3.90 -21.55
CA SER A 21 19.59 5.32 -21.34
C SER A 21 19.53 5.64 -19.82
N PRO A 22 19.59 6.92 -19.42
CA PRO A 22 20.52 7.50 -18.44
C PRO A 22 20.34 6.94 -17.02
N SER A 23 21.41 6.99 -16.21
CA SER A 23 21.46 6.70 -14.76
C SER A 23 20.09 6.37 -14.15
N MET A 24 19.82 5.11 -13.81
CA MET A 24 18.56 4.71 -13.14
C MET A 24 18.37 5.56 -11.89
N ASN A 25 17.60 6.64 -12.03
CA ASN A 25 17.35 7.56 -10.93
C ASN A 25 16.26 6.94 -10.08
N TYR A 26 16.67 6.37 -8.95
CA TYR A 26 15.74 5.80 -7.99
C TYR A 26 15.02 6.94 -7.27
N LEU A 27 13.71 7.00 -7.45
CA LEU A 27 12.88 8.05 -6.92
C LEU A 27 12.48 7.73 -5.48
N TYR A 28 12.15 6.48 -5.16
CA TYR A 28 11.43 6.11 -3.92
C TYR A 28 12.26 5.33 -2.91
N THR A 29 13.59 5.34 -3.03
CA THR A 29 14.48 4.57 -2.15
C THR A 29 14.24 4.84 -0.66
N ASN A 30 14.12 6.11 -0.25
CA ASN A 30 13.91 6.46 1.15
C ASN A 30 12.52 6.05 1.64
N GLU A 31 11.49 6.26 0.82
CA GLU A 31 10.13 5.85 1.12
C GLU A 31 10.01 4.34 1.29
N ILE A 32 10.67 3.57 0.43
CA ILE A 32 10.70 2.10 0.48
C ILE A 32 11.46 1.62 1.72
N LYS A 33 12.59 2.24 2.08
CA LYS A 33 13.30 1.91 3.34
C LYS A 33 12.39 2.15 4.55
N ALA A 34 11.70 3.29 4.62
CA ALA A 34 10.76 3.58 5.69
C ALA A 34 9.62 2.54 5.76
N MET A 35 9.06 2.16 4.61
CA MET A 35 8.04 1.11 4.52
C MET A 35 8.57 -0.25 5.01
N LEU A 36 9.74 -0.69 4.54
CA LEU A 36 10.36 -1.96 4.93
C LEU A 36 10.57 -2.04 6.44
N TYR A 37 11.11 -0.98 7.06
CA TYR A 37 11.24 -0.91 8.51
C TYR A 37 9.88 -1.01 9.20
N SER A 38 8.89 -0.25 8.74
CA SER A 38 7.54 -0.27 9.31
C SER A 38 6.81 -1.62 9.15
N PHE A 39 7.26 -2.46 8.21
CA PHE A 39 6.73 -3.80 7.96
C PHE A 39 7.51 -4.91 8.67
N GLY A 40 8.49 -4.54 9.51
CA GLY A 40 9.22 -5.48 10.36
C GLY A 40 10.56 -5.92 9.80
N ASP A 41 11.12 -5.26 8.79
CA ASP A 41 12.54 -5.41 8.43
C ASP A 41 13.43 -4.82 9.55
N SER A 42 14.76 -4.87 9.36
CA SER A 42 15.72 -4.21 10.24
C SER A 42 15.49 -2.70 10.35
N LYS A 43 15.98 -2.09 11.44
CA LYS A 43 15.95 -0.62 11.63
C LYS A 43 16.61 0.15 10.48
N ASN A 44 17.62 -0.46 9.85
CA ASN A 44 18.32 0.11 8.71
C ASN A 44 18.20 -0.79 7.48
N PRO A 45 17.07 -0.79 6.75
CA PRO A 45 16.90 -1.60 5.56
C PRO A 45 18.00 -1.32 4.53
N SER A 46 18.41 -2.37 3.82
CA SER A 46 19.48 -2.29 2.84
C SER A 46 19.14 -1.34 1.69
N LEU A 47 20.09 -0.46 1.35
CA LEU A 47 19.97 0.45 0.20
C LEU A 47 19.74 -0.32 -1.11
N GLN A 48 20.53 -1.38 -1.32
CA GLN A 48 20.45 -2.21 -2.52
C GLN A 48 19.08 -2.90 -2.62
N THR A 49 18.56 -3.40 -1.49
CA THR A 49 17.23 -4.02 -1.45
C THR A 49 16.13 -3.02 -1.77
N ALA A 50 16.20 -1.80 -1.24
CA ALA A 50 15.20 -0.77 -1.52
C ALA A 50 15.19 -0.37 -3.01
N GLN A 51 16.37 -0.15 -3.60
CA GLN A 51 16.53 0.16 -5.03
C GLN A 51 16.08 -0.99 -5.94
N TYR A 52 16.39 -2.22 -5.56
CA TYR A 52 15.96 -3.40 -6.29
C TYR A 52 14.44 -3.56 -6.23
N LEU A 53 13.85 -3.41 -5.04
CA LEU A 53 12.41 -3.46 -4.84
C LEU A 53 11.71 -2.35 -5.63
N GLU A 54 12.27 -1.14 -5.70
CA GLU A 54 11.75 -0.07 -6.55
C GLU A 54 11.67 -0.48 -8.03
N SER A 55 12.69 -1.17 -8.54
CA SER A 55 12.73 -1.68 -9.91
C SER A 55 11.67 -2.77 -10.16
N VAL A 56 11.47 -3.66 -9.18
CA VAL A 56 10.40 -4.67 -9.19
C VAL A 56 9.04 -3.99 -9.22
N LEU A 57 8.78 -3.04 -8.32
CA LEU A 57 7.51 -2.29 -8.25
C LEU A 57 7.23 -1.57 -9.56
N LYS A 58 8.22 -0.86 -10.11
CA LYS A 58 8.10 -0.18 -11.41
C LYS A 58 7.68 -1.16 -12.50
N THR A 59 8.32 -2.32 -12.58
CA THR A 59 7.97 -3.36 -13.55
C THR A 59 6.55 -3.88 -13.34
N GLN A 60 6.15 -4.18 -12.10
CA GLN A 60 4.82 -4.72 -11.82
C GLN A 60 3.71 -3.70 -12.04
N ILE A 61 3.90 -2.43 -11.68
CA ILE A 61 2.89 -1.39 -11.91
C ILE A 61 2.70 -1.11 -13.41
N GLN A 62 3.77 -1.17 -14.22
CA GLN A 62 3.64 -1.09 -15.69
C GLN A 62 2.78 -2.23 -16.24
N ARG A 63 3.03 -3.47 -15.80
CA ARG A 63 2.24 -4.64 -16.23
C ARG A 63 0.78 -4.52 -15.81
N PHE A 64 0.53 -4.06 -14.59
CA PHE A 64 -0.81 -3.83 -14.07
C PHE A 64 -1.56 -2.77 -14.87
N LEU A 65 -0.92 -1.63 -15.14
CA LEU A 65 -1.51 -0.54 -15.95
C LEU A 65 -1.72 -0.95 -17.41
N SER A 66 -0.84 -1.78 -17.98
CA SER A 66 -1.04 -2.36 -19.31
C SER A 66 -2.31 -3.24 -19.37
N ALA A 67 -2.54 -4.08 -18.37
CA ALA A 67 -3.76 -4.88 -18.27
C ALA A 67 -5.01 -3.99 -18.13
N ALA A 68 -4.97 -2.98 -17.26
CA ALA A 68 -6.06 -2.00 -17.11
C ALA A 68 -6.33 -1.23 -18.41
N ASN A 69 -5.28 -0.87 -19.14
CA ASN A 69 -5.36 -0.18 -20.42
C ASN A 69 -6.05 -1.04 -21.49
N ASN A 70 -5.80 -2.35 -21.52
CA ASN A 70 -6.48 -3.26 -22.45
C ASN A 70 -7.99 -3.29 -22.18
N ILE A 71 -8.39 -3.33 -20.90
CA ILE A 71 -9.81 -3.28 -20.51
C ILE A 71 -10.43 -1.94 -20.92
N ARG A 72 -9.74 -0.83 -20.66
CA ARG A 72 -10.16 0.50 -21.11
C ARG A 72 -10.38 0.54 -22.63
N ILE A 73 -9.49 -0.06 -23.43
CA ILE A 73 -9.63 -0.14 -24.90
C ILE A 73 -10.90 -0.93 -25.27
N CYS A 74 -11.12 -2.10 -24.67
CA CYS A 74 -12.31 -2.91 -24.93
C CYS A 74 -13.61 -2.15 -24.61
N ARG A 75 -13.62 -1.38 -23.52
CA ARG A 75 -14.73 -0.50 -23.11
C ARG A 75 -14.84 0.77 -23.97
N ARG A 76 -13.88 1.03 -24.87
CA ARG A 76 -13.77 2.26 -25.67
C ARG A 76 -13.63 3.54 -24.82
N GLY A 77 -12.99 3.43 -23.66
CA GLY A 77 -12.73 4.54 -22.74
C GLY A 77 -11.56 5.43 -23.18
N LYS A 78 -11.64 6.73 -22.88
CA LYS A 78 -10.56 7.70 -23.17
C LYS A 78 -9.39 7.61 -22.18
N LEU A 79 -9.70 7.46 -20.89
CA LEU A 79 -8.74 7.37 -19.78
C LEU A 79 -8.98 6.08 -18.99
N ILE A 80 -7.92 5.53 -18.40
CA ILE A 80 -8.02 4.42 -17.44
C ILE A 80 -8.71 4.95 -16.19
N ASN A 81 -9.80 4.29 -15.81
CA ASN A 81 -10.63 4.64 -14.66
C ASN A 81 -10.63 3.52 -13.61
N LEU A 82 -11.26 3.79 -12.46
CA LEU A 82 -11.39 2.84 -11.36
C LEU A 82 -12.04 1.51 -11.77
N GLU A 83 -13.01 1.52 -12.70
CA GLU A 83 -13.65 0.30 -13.21
C GLU A 83 -12.64 -0.64 -13.87
N ASP A 84 -11.72 -0.07 -14.67
CA ASP A 84 -10.71 -0.84 -15.39
C ASP A 84 -9.72 -1.47 -14.39
N ILE A 85 -9.36 -0.73 -13.33
CA ILE A 85 -8.53 -1.22 -12.20
C ILE A 85 -9.25 -2.34 -11.44
N GLY A 86 -10.51 -2.13 -11.06
CA GLY A 86 -11.32 -3.12 -10.35
C GLY A 86 -11.46 -4.42 -11.15
N PHE A 87 -11.61 -4.32 -12.47
CA PHE A 87 -11.71 -5.47 -13.35
C PHE A 87 -10.40 -6.30 -13.41
N VAL A 88 -9.23 -5.65 -13.34
CA VAL A 88 -7.95 -6.38 -13.22
C VAL A 88 -7.93 -7.22 -11.93
N ILE A 89 -8.44 -6.66 -10.83
CA ILE A 89 -8.37 -7.26 -9.48
C ILE A 89 -9.48 -8.30 -9.23
N ARG A 90 -10.57 -8.29 -10.01
CA ARG A 90 -11.81 -9.05 -9.78
C ARG A 90 -11.70 -10.53 -9.38
N LYS A 91 -10.59 -11.21 -9.69
CA LYS A 91 -10.37 -12.62 -9.29
C LYS A 91 -10.05 -12.77 -7.80
N ASP A 92 -9.66 -11.69 -7.13
CA ASP A 92 -9.41 -11.65 -5.69
C ASP A 92 -10.43 -10.71 -5.02
N PRO A 93 -11.59 -11.23 -4.58
CA PRO A 93 -12.67 -10.41 -4.04
C PRO A 93 -12.29 -9.72 -2.72
N PHE A 94 -11.39 -10.30 -1.94
CA PHE A 94 -10.90 -9.71 -0.69
C PHE A 94 -10.01 -8.49 -0.97
N LYS A 95 -9.06 -8.60 -1.91
CA LYS A 95 -8.25 -7.44 -2.33
C LYS A 95 -9.07 -6.33 -2.94
N LEU A 96 -10.06 -6.67 -3.77
CA LEU A 96 -10.97 -5.69 -4.34
C LEU A 96 -11.76 -4.96 -3.25
N ARG A 97 -12.33 -5.70 -2.29
CA ARG A 97 -13.02 -5.12 -1.13
C ARG A 97 -12.12 -4.21 -0.32
N ARG A 98 -10.87 -4.59 -0.05
CA ARG A 98 -9.89 -3.74 0.64
C ARG A 98 -9.62 -2.44 -0.12
N LEU A 99 -9.48 -2.50 -1.44
CA LEU A 99 -9.32 -1.32 -2.28
C LEU A 99 -10.57 -0.39 -2.23
N LEU A 100 -11.77 -0.96 -2.32
CA LEU A 100 -13.01 -0.18 -2.23
C LEU A 100 -13.17 0.49 -0.87
N ASN A 101 -12.83 -0.22 0.21
CA ASN A 101 -12.80 0.35 1.55
C ASN A 101 -11.80 1.50 1.65
N PHE A 102 -10.59 1.35 1.10
CA PHE A 102 -9.59 2.43 1.06
C PHE A 102 -10.15 3.70 0.38
N ILE A 103 -10.81 3.55 -0.77
CA ILE A 103 -11.42 4.67 -1.50
C ILE A 103 -12.51 5.33 -0.64
N HIS A 104 -13.39 4.53 -0.04
CA HIS A 104 -14.46 5.02 0.81
C HIS A 104 -13.94 5.82 2.02
N PHE A 105 -12.97 5.27 2.75
CA PHE A 105 -12.37 5.96 3.89
C PHE A 105 -11.66 7.26 3.48
N LYS A 106 -11.03 7.27 2.29
CA LYS A 106 -10.42 8.48 1.76
C LYS A 106 -11.47 9.56 1.47
N GLU A 107 -12.60 9.21 0.86
CA GLU A 107 -13.69 10.15 0.60
C GLU A 107 -14.30 10.70 1.90
N ILE A 108 -14.50 9.86 2.92
CA ILE A 108 -14.95 10.30 4.25
C ILE A 108 -13.95 11.27 4.85
N LYS A 109 -12.67 10.92 4.86
CA LYS A 109 -11.60 11.75 5.43
C LYS A 109 -11.57 13.13 4.76
N GLY A 110 -11.60 13.20 3.43
CA GLY A 110 -11.64 14.47 2.70
C GLY A 110 -12.88 15.31 3.02
N LYS A 111 -14.06 14.67 3.18
CA LYS A 111 -15.28 15.38 3.61
C LYS A 111 -15.14 15.96 5.02
N LEU A 112 -14.53 15.23 5.95
CA LEU A 112 -14.33 15.73 7.32
C LEU A 112 -13.32 16.89 7.34
N GLU A 113 -12.22 16.78 6.61
CA GLU A 113 -11.21 17.85 6.49
C GLU A 113 -11.81 19.12 5.88
N SER A 114 -12.58 19.00 4.79
CA SER A 114 -13.23 20.17 4.15
C SER A 114 -14.26 20.87 5.06
N LYS A 115 -14.91 20.13 5.96
CA LYS A 115 -15.85 20.70 6.94
C LYS A 115 -15.12 21.41 8.07
N LEU A 116 -13.97 20.89 8.50
CA LEU A 116 -13.14 21.51 9.53
C LEU A 116 -12.53 22.83 9.03
N GLU A 117 -12.05 22.85 7.78
CA GLU A 117 -11.54 24.07 7.13
C GLU A 117 -12.60 25.17 7.00
N PHE A 118 -13.88 24.80 6.83
CA PHE A 118 -15.00 25.74 6.78
C PHE A 118 -15.36 26.37 8.13
N HIS A 119 -14.91 25.77 9.24
CA HIS A 119 -15.14 26.28 10.60
C HIS A 119 -13.91 26.98 11.20
N SER A 120 -12.74 26.92 10.54
CA SER A 120 -11.47 27.41 11.06
C SER A 120 -10.94 28.69 10.38
N SER A 121 -11.81 29.56 9.88
CA SER A 121 -11.41 30.87 9.34
C SER A 121 -11.10 31.93 10.42
N GLU A 122 -10.65 31.53 11.62
CA GLU A 122 -10.18 32.47 12.65
C GLU A 122 -9.24 31.84 13.72
N ALA A 123 -8.40 30.87 13.37
CA ALA A 123 -7.31 30.45 14.26
C ALA A 123 -6.04 30.07 13.48
N GLU A 124 -4.97 30.83 13.71
CA GLU A 124 -3.62 30.54 13.22
C GLU A 124 -3.17 29.14 13.66
N PHE A 125 -2.76 28.34 12.68
CA PHE A 125 -2.27 26.98 12.89
C PHE A 125 -0.75 27.02 13.09
N THR A 126 -0.32 27.15 14.34
CA THR A 126 1.02 26.73 14.77
C THR A 126 0.86 25.51 15.69
N ASP A 127 1.62 24.46 15.36
CA ASP A 127 1.90 23.28 16.20
C ASP A 127 0.71 22.40 16.63
N ILE A 128 0.43 21.34 15.87
CA ILE A 128 -0.28 20.17 16.42
C ILE A 128 0.65 19.50 17.44
N LYS A 129 0.46 19.81 18.72
CA LYS A 129 0.95 19.02 19.85
C LYS A 129 0.11 17.71 19.97
N PRO A 130 0.72 16.59 20.42
CA PRO A 130 0.00 15.35 20.69
C PRO A 130 -1.06 15.55 21.78
N LEU A 131 -2.25 14.99 21.60
CA LEU A 131 -3.26 14.85 22.66
C LEU A 131 -2.76 13.88 23.73
N CYS A 132 -2.09 14.42 24.74
CA CYS A 132 -2.05 13.81 26.07
C CYS A 132 -1.60 14.85 27.09
N GLU A 133 -2.56 15.60 27.63
CA GLU A 133 -2.49 16.15 28.97
C GLU A 133 -3.87 15.97 29.61
N ASP A 134 -3.91 15.07 30.59
CA ASP A 134 -5.03 14.87 31.49
C ASP A 134 -5.30 16.16 32.26
N ASN A 135 -6.49 16.73 32.10
CA ASN A 135 -7.14 17.49 33.15
C ASN A 135 -8.64 17.17 33.10
N VAL A 136 -9.04 16.37 34.07
CA VAL A 136 -10.44 16.02 34.37
C VAL A 136 -11.10 17.25 34.97
N GLU A 137 -11.97 17.92 34.22
CA GLU A 137 -13.12 18.63 34.80
C GLU A 137 -14.37 18.44 33.95
N ASN A 138 -15.39 17.89 34.60
CA ASN A 138 -16.68 17.53 34.03
C ASN A 138 -17.47 18.76 33.56
N LYS A 139 -17.85 18.79 32.27
CA LYS A 139 -19.19 19.25 31.87
C LYS A 139 -19.77 18.31 30.82
N SER A 140 -20.90 17.73 31.22
CA SER A 140 -21.77 16.84 30.48
C SER A 140 -22.32 17.49 29.22
N ASP A 141 -22.19 16.79 28.10
CA ASP A 141 -23.26 16.52 27.12
C ASP A 141 -22.69 15.56 26.06
N ILE A 142 -22.52 14.29 26.45
CA ILE A 142 -22.18 13.22 25.52
C ILE A 142 -23.49 12.64 25.01
N ASP A 143 -23.91 13.13 23.85
CA ASP A 143 -24.93 12.48 23.05
C ASP A 143 -24.42 11.09 22.68
N SER A 144 -25.08 10.07 23.22
CA SER A 144 -24.66 8.67 23.20
C SER A 144 -25.02 8.02 21.87
N ASN A 145 -24.42 8.52 20.79
CA ASN A 145 -24.38 7.82 19.51
C ASN A 145 -22.96 7.32 19.26
N SER A 146 -22.55 6.30 20.02
CA SER A 146 -21.49 5.39 19.59
C SER A 146 -22.01 4.56 18.41
N ALA A 147 -22.20 5.23 17.27
CA ALA A 147 -22.45 4.57 16.02
C ALA A 147 -21.28 3.61 15.79
N LYS A 148 -21.53 2.32 15.97
CA LYS A 148 -20.66 1.26 15.48
C LYS A 148 -20.44 1.57 14.00
N ILE A 149 -19.27 2.11 13.65
CA ILE A 149 -18.86 2.25 12.27
C ILE A 149 -18.46 0.83 11.84
N GLU A 150 -19.44 -0.04 11.65
CA GLU A 150 -19.25 -1.18 10.77
C GLU A 150 -19.06 -0.59 9.37
N PRO A 151 -17.96 -0.92 8.67
CA PRO A 151 -17.79 -0.55 7.28
C PRO A 151 -18.83 -1.32 6.47
N ASP A 152 -20.03 -0.75 6.41
CA ASP A 152 -21.15 -1.30 5.68
C ASP A 152 -20.89 -1.07 4.19
N ILE A 153 -20.34 -2.11 3.55
CA ILE A 153 -20.04 -2.14 2.11
C ILE A 153 -21.29 -1.78 1.30
N PHE A 154 -22.49 -2.03 1.82
CA PHE A 154 -23.75 -1.71 1.16
C PHE A 154 -24.04 -0.20 1.06
N LYS A 155 -23.43 0.64 1.91
CA LYS A 155 -23.53 2.11 1.80
C LYS A 155 -22.50 2.73 0.85
N ILE A 156 -21.53 1.96 0.35
CA ILE A 156 -20.50 2.44 -0.59
C ILE A 156 -21.10 2.74 -1.97
N THR A 157 -22.27 2.19 -2.29
CA THR A 157 -22.85 2.28 -3.63
C THR A 157 -24.18 3.03 -3.62
N ASN A 158 -24.12 4.36 -3.64
CA ASN A 158 -25.16 5.10 -4.38
C ASN A 158 -25.08 4.81 -5.91
N ASP A 159 -24.02 4.12 -6.36
CA ASP A 159 -23.87 3.51 -7.68
C ASP A 159 -23.91 1.96 -7.59
N GLU A 160 -25.04 1.37 -7.20
CA GLU A 160 -25.23 -0.10 -7.09
C GLU A 160 -24.81 -0.89 -8.36
N LYS A 161 -24.69 -0.19 -9.50
CA LYS A 161 -24.40 -0.80 -10.81
C LYS A 161 -22.91 -0.94 -11.13
N LYS A 162 -22.04 -0.10 -10.59
CA LYS A 162 -20.64 0.04 -11.07
C LYS A 162 -19.77 -1.18 -10.77
N PHE A 163 -20.03 -1.85 -9.65
CA PHE A 163 -19.39 -3.09 -9.25
C PHE A 163 -20.41 -4.22 -9.03
N SER A 164 -21.55 -4.16 -9.71
CA SER A 164 -22.61 -5.19 -9.61
C SER A 164 -22.13 -6.60 -9.97
N TRP A 165 -21.05 -6.72 -10.75
CA TRP A 165 -20.39 -7.99 -11.05
C TRP A 165 -19.62 -8.58 -9.85
N MET A 166 -19.41 -7.81 -8.78
CA MET A 166 -18.76 -8.29 -7.56
C MET A 166 -19.77 -9.14 -6.79
N LEU A 167 -19.53 -10.45 -6.76
CA LEU A 167 -20.29 -11.36 -5.92
C LEU A 167 -20.09 -10.99 -4.44
N PRO A 168 -21.10 -11.20 -3.57
CA PRO A 168 -20.94 -11.02 -2.14
C PRO A 168 -19.76 -11.87 -1.66
N VAL A 169 -18.80 -11.23 -1.02
CA VAL A 169 -17.60 -11.89 -0.51
C VAL A 169 -18.03 -12.81 0.63
N GLN A 170 -17.93 -14.13 0.43
CA GLN A 170 -18.19 -15.10 1.48
C GLN A 170 -16.97 -15.21 2.40
N GLY A 171 -17.19 -15.07 3.71
CA GLY A 171 -16.15 -15.13 4.74
C GLY A 171 -15.71 -13.76 5.27
N THR A 172 -14.91 -13.80 6.35
CA THR A 172 -14.41 -12.61 7.03
C THR A 172 -12.98 -12.31 6.59
N ASP A 173 -12.74 -11.11 6.07
CA ASP A 173 -11.38 -10.65 5.78
C ASP A 173 -10.65 -10.27 7.07
N THR A 174 -9.79 -11.15 7.58
CA THR A 174 -8.99 -10.88 8.80
C THR A 174 -7.69 -10.16 8.49
N PHE A 175 -7.39 -9.84 7.23
CA PHE A 175 -6.09 -9.29 6.82
C PHE A 175 -5.74 -8.00 7.57
N GLN A 176 -6.66 -7.03 7.57
CA GLN A 176 -6.41 -5.74 8.20
C GLN A 176 -6.29 -5.87 9.73
N LEU A 177 -7.11 -6.73 10.35
CA LEU A 177 -7.07 -6.99 11.78
C LEU A 177 -5.74 -7.63 12.20
N ASN A 178 -5.27 -8.62 11.45
CA ASN A 178 -3.99 -9.27 11.69
C ASN A 178 -2.83 -8.27 11.55
N ARG A 179 -2.88 -7.39 10.55
CA ARG A 179 -1.86 -6.35 10.38
C ARG A 179 -1.83 -5.36 11.55
N LEU A 180 -2.99 -4.95 12.07
CA LEU A 180 -3.06 -4.09 13.26
C LEU A 180 -2.49 -4.81 14.48
N LEU A 181 -2.86 -6.07 14.70
CA LEU A 181 -2.33 -6.88 15.78
C LEU A 181 -0.79 -7.04 15.69
N GLU A 182 -0.24 -7.23 14.49
CA GLU A 182 1.20 -7.30 14.29
C GLU A 182 1.90 -5.99 14.65
N ILE A 183 1.31 -4.85 14.29
CA ILE A 183 1.83 -3.53 14.65
C ILE A 183 1.77 -3.33 16.17
N ASP A 184 0.65 -3.66 16.83
CA ASP A 184 0.51 -3.52 18.28
C ASP A 184 1.58 -4.34 19.03
N ASN A 185 1.81 -5.57 18.58
CA ASN A 185 2.87 -6.44 19.12
C ASN A 185 4.27 -5.87 18.87
N LEU A 186 4.49 -5.26 17.71
CA LEU A 186 5.76 -4.64 17.35
C LEU A 186 6.06 -3.41 18.22
N THR A 187 5.04 -2.58 18.48
CA THR A 187 5.19 -1.30 19.19
C THR A 187 5.10 -1.42 20.71
N ALA A 188 4.68 -2.57 21.25
CA ALA A 188 4.39 -2.78 22.67
C ALA A 188 5.55 -2.43 23.62
N ASN A 189 6.80 -2.60 23.18
CA ASN A 189 8.00 -2.37 23.99
C ASN A 189 8.91 -1.26 23.43
N MET A 190 8.43 -0.47 22.47
CA MET A 190 9.20 0.66 21.96
C MET A 190 9.29 1.78 23.01
N SER A 191 10.45 2.42 23.10
CA SER A 191 10.55 3.71 23.77
C SER A 191 9.75 4.78 23.00
N LYS A 192 9.50 5.93 23.64
CA LYS A 192 8.81 7.05 23.01
C LYS A 192 9.49 7.47 21.69
N ASP A 193 10.81 7.60 21.70
CA ASP A 193 11.58 8.06 20.54
C ASP A 193 11.55 7.03 19.41
N GLU A 194 11.67 5.74 19.73
CA GLU A 194 11.55 4.66 18.74
C GLU A 194 10.14 4.58 18.15
N TYR A 195 9.11 4.77 18.96
CA TYR A 195 7.73 4.79 18.49
C TYR A 195 7.47 5.97 17.55
N LEU A 196 8.00 7.16 17.86
CA LEU A 196 7.86 8.32 16.98
C LEU A 196 8.55 8.09 15.63
N GLU A 197 9.77 7.55 15.63
CA GLU A 197 10.50 7.18 14.41
C GLU A 197 9.73 6.13 13.59
N PHE A 198 9.20 5.09 14.25
CA PHE A 198 8.36 4.08 13.62
C PHE A 198 7.07 4.66 13.04
N ALA A 199 6.39 5.53 13.77
CA ALA A 199 5.14 6.16 13.35
C ALA A 199 5.34 7.03 12.10
N GLU A 200 6.44 7.78 12.02
CA GLU A 200 6.81 8.54 10.83
C GLU A 200 7.08 7.61 9.64
N CYS A 201 7.86 6.54 9.84
CA CYS A 201 8.16 5.57 8.80
C CYS A 201 6.89 4.88 8.26
N ARG A 202 5.96 4.52 9.16
CA ARG A 202 4.68 3.88 8.81
C ARG A 202 3.78 4.77 7.96
N GLN A 203 3.90 6.09 8.09
CA GLN A 203 3.15 7.08 7.29
C GLN A 203 3.77 7.32 5.90
N SER A 204 4.90 6.67 5.58
CA SER A 204 5.52 6.76 4.27
C SER A 204 4.53 6.42 3.14
N SER A 205 4.55 7.25 2.10
CA SER A 205 3.60 7.17 0.98
C SER A 205 4.29 7.48 -0.35
N PHE A 206 3.82 6.81 -1.40
CA PHE A 206 4.22 7.08 -2.78
C PHE A 206 3.61 8.38 -3.34
N VAL A 207 2.42 8.77 -2.88
CA VAL A 207 1.60 9.80 -3.56
C VAL A 207 1.46 11.08 -2.75
N TYR A 208 1.33 10.99 -1.41
CA TYR A 208 1.07 12.14 -0.55
C TYR A 208 2.16 13.22 -0.73
N ARG A 209 1.74 14.43 -1.14
CA ARG A 209 2.60 15.57 -1.50
C ARG A 209 3.66 15.27 -2.60
N LYS A 210 3.49 14.19 -3.37
CA LYS A 210 4.47 13.66 -4.34
C LYS A 210 3.84 13.31 -5.70
N ASN A 211 2.70 13.89 -6.05
CA ASN A 211 1.95 13.57 -7.29
C ASN A 211 2.82 13.62 -8.57
N LYS A 212 3.66 14.65 -8.74
CA LYS A 212 4.54 14.77 -9.91
C LYS A 212 5.58 13.64 -9.98
N LYS A 213 6.24 13.36 -8.86
CA LYS A 213 7.22 12.27 -8.70
C LYS A 213 6.56 10.91 -8.96
N PHE A 214 5.34 10.70 -8.47
CA PHE A 214 4.62 9.44 -8.70
C PHE A 214 4.20 9.26 -10.16
N ARG A 215 3.76 10.35 -10.81
CA ARG A 215 3.44 10.35 -12.24
C ARG A 215 4.66 10.02 -13.10
N GLU A 216 5.84 10.52 -12.73
CA GLU A 216 7.10 10.15 -13.37
C GLU A 216 7.44 8.67 -13.16
N PHE A 217 7.26 8.16 -11.94
CA PHE A 217 7.53 6.76 -11.59
C PHE A 217 6.67 5.76 -12.35
N ILE A 218 5.35 6.01 -12.42
CA ILE A 218 4.42 5.15 -13.17
C ILE A 218 4.47 5.40 -14.68
N GLY A 219 5.08 6.49 -15.15
CA GLY A 219 5.21 6.82 -16.56
C GLY A 219 3.98 7.47 -17.21
N GLY A 220 4.03 7.64 -18.53
CA GLY A 220 3.09 8.46 -19.33
C GLY A 220 1.73 7.82 -19.63
N TRP A 221 1.13 7.08 -18.70
CA TRP A 221 -0.20 6.48 -18.91
C TRP A 221 -1.32 7.52 -18.91
N ARG A 222 -2.31 7.33 -19.79
CA ARG A 222 -3.53 8.13 -19.83
C ARG A 222 -4.52 7.67 -18.75
N ILE A 223 -4.31 8.14 -17.53
CA ILE A 223 -5.09 7.80 -16.34
C ILE A 223 -5.94 8.98 -15.87
N HIS A 224 -7.05 8.69 -15.20
CA HIS A 224 -7.86 9.70 -14.52
C HIS A 224 -7.21 10.10 -13.17
N ASP A 225 -7.31 11.36 -12.75
CA ASP A 225 -6.59 11.83 -11.55
C ASP A 225 -7.06 11.12 -10.25
N ASN A 226 -8.33 10.73 -10.17
CA ASN A 226 -8.88 9.99 -9.02
C ASN A 226 -8.26 8.60 -8.78
N ILE A 227 -7.50 8.03 -9.73
CA ILE A 227 -6.83 6.73 -9.53
C ILE A 227 -5.39 6.87 -9.04
N MET A 228 -4.84 8.08 -8.93
CA MET A 228 -3.45 8.27 -8.48
C MET A 228 -3.21 7.66 -7.10
N ASP A 229 -4.07 7.98 -6.13
CA ASP A 229 -3.96 7.41 -4.77
C ASP A 229 -4.27 5.92 -4.72
N VAL A 230 -5.13 5.42 -5.62
CA VAL A 230 -5.42 3.98 -5.76
C VAL A 230 -4.17 3.23 -6.22
N LEU A 231 -3.46 3.76 -7.21
CA LEU A 231 -2.19 3.19 -7.66
C LEU A 231 -1.12 3.30 -6.58
N GLY A 232 -1.11 4.40 -5.81
CA GLY A 232 -0.25 4.56 -4.64
C GLY A 232 -0.49 3.49 -3.56
N TYR A 233 -1.77 3.23 -3.25
CA TYR A 233 -2.19 2.16 -2.34
C TYR A 233 -1.74 0.79 -2.85
N ILE A 234 -1.95 0.50 -4.14
CA ILE A 234 -1.51 -0.76 -4.76
C ILE A 234 0.00 -0.94 -4.62
N CYS A 235 0.81 0.08 -4.92
CA CYS A 235 2.28 0.01 -4.75
C CYS A 235 2.69 -0.22 -3.29
N TYR A 236 2.02 0.44 -2.33
CA TYR A 236 2.26 0.23 -0.90
C TYR A 236 1.95 -1.21 -0.47
N GLU A 237 0.82 -1.75 -0.92
CA GLU A 237 0.45 -3.14 -0.65
C GLU A 237 1.40 -4.14 -1.32
N MET A 238 1.97 -3.82 -2.50
CA MET A 238 3.02 -4.66 -3.11
C MET A 238 4.27 -4.75 -2.23
N VAL A 239 4.73 -3.61 -1.69
CA VAL A 239 5.88 -3.58 -0.76
C VAL A 239 5.57 -4.40 0.49
N TYR A 240 4.38 -4.21 1.06
CA TYR A 240 3.94 -4.96 2.24
C TYR A 240 3.91 -6.46 1.98
N ASN A 241 3.23 -6.91 0.93
CA ASN A 241 3.08 -8.33 0.62
C ASN A 241 4.45 -8.98 0.35
N ILE A 242 5.35 -8.33 -0.39
CA ILE A 242 6.70 -8.85 -0.62
C ILE A 242 7.48 -8.95 0.70
N ALA A 243 7.51 -7.88 1.50
CA ALA A 243 8.23 -7.86 2.77
C ALA A 243 7.70 -8.93 3.74
N THR A 244 6.39 -9.00 3.94
CA THR A 244 5.74 -9.99 4.81
C THR A 244 5.99 -11.42 4.34
N MET A 245 5.97 -11.68 3.03
CA MET A 245 6.29 -13.00 2.49
C MET A 245 7.76 -13.39 2.76
N VAL A 246 8.71 -12.45 2.62
CA VAL A 246 10.12 -12.70 2.96
C VAL A 246 10.24 -13.06 4.44
N LEU A 247 9.68 -12.23 5.33
CA LEU A 247 9.75 -12.45 6.77
C LEU A 247 9.08 -13.76 7.19
N THR A 248 7.94 -14.09 6.59
CA THR A 248 7.25 -15.37 6.82
C THR A 248 8.13 -16.57 6.40
N LEU A 249 8.85 -16.47 5.27
CA LEU A 249 9.78 -17.52 4.86
C LEU A 249 10.98 -17.64 5.82
N ARG A 250 11.51 -16.51 6.31
CA ARG A 250 12.56 -16.51 7.34
C ARG A 250 12.10 -17.21 8.61
N ASP A 251 10.92 -16.86 9.11
CA ASP A 251 10.36 -17.48 10.31
C ASP A 251 10.14 -18.99 10.13
N LYS A 252 9.64 -19.41 8.96
CA LYS A 252 9.51 -20.84 8.62
C LYS A 252 10.85 -21.58 8.61
N ARG A 253 11.92 -20.96 8.07
CA ARG A 253 13.27 -21.56 8.05
C ARG A 253 13.89 -21.64 9.43
N ARG A 254 13.63 -20.63 10.27
CA ARG A 254 14.11 -20.57 11.66
C ARG A 254 13.34 -21.48 12.61
N GLY A 255 12.07 -21.76 12.30
CA GLY A 255 11.16 -22.51 13.15
C GLY A 255 10.50 -21.68 14.26
N TYR A 256 10.70 -20.36 14.28
CA TYR A 256 10.08 -19.44 15.23
C TYR A 256 9.88 -18.05 14.61
N LYS A 257 8.85 -17.32 15.08
CA LYS A 257 8.56 -15.95 14.64
C LYS A 257 9.42 -14.95 15.40
N VAL A 258 10.16 -14.10 14.68
CA VAL A 258 10.86 -12.97 15.30
C VAL A 258 9.85 -11.89 15.67
N LYS A 259 9.85 -11.49 16.94
CA LYS A 259 8.86 -10.53 17.46
C LYS A 259 9.11 -9.09 17.04
N PHE A 260 10.38 -8.68 16.95
CA PHE A 260 10.73 -7.29 16.67
C PHE A 260 12.08 -7.21 15.94
N GLY A 261 12.17 -6.30 14.97
CA GLY A 261 13.41 -5.85 14.33
C GLY A 261 14.34 -6.97 13.85
N GLN A 262 14.35 -7.25 12.55
CA GLN A 262 15.31 -8.22 12.03
C GLN A 262 16.74 -7.70 12.27
N SER A 263 17.61 -8.56 12.82
CA SER A 263 19.04 -8.24 12.96
C SER A 263 19.74 -8.14 11.60
N ILE A 264 19.22 -8.87 10.61
CA ILE A 264 19.75 -8.92 9.25
C ILE A 264 18.70 -8.27 8.33
N PRO A 265 19.05 -7.24 7.55
CA PRO A 265 18.13 -6.62 6.60
C PRO A 265 17.66 -7.63 5.56
N ILE A 266 16.48 -7.42 4.96
CA ILE A 266 16.02 -8.19 3.81
C ILE A 266 17.03 -8.05 2.66
N SER A 267 17.42 -9.18 2.05
CA SER A 267 18.35 -9.22 0.92
C SER A 267 17.62 -9.27 -0.43
N THR A 268 18.31 -8.92 -1.51
CA THR A 268 17.76 -8.98 -2.88
C THR A 268 17.40 -10.41 -3.31
N ASP A 269 18.16 -11.41 -2.85
CA ASP A 269 17.90 -12.82 -3.19
C ASP A 269 16.59 -13.34 -2.58
N GLU A 270 16.25 -12.86 -1.38
CA GLU A 270 14.98 -13.21 -0.74
C GLU A 270 13.79 -12.55 -1.43
N ILE A 271 13.97 -11.31 -1.92
CA ILE A 271 12.99 -10.63 -2.77
C ILE A 271 12.76 -11.43 -4.05
N ASP A 272 13.83 -11.91 -4.69
CA ASP A 272 13.77 -12.73 -5.90
C ASP A 272 12.97 -14.02 -5.69
N GLU A 273 13.25 -14.73 -4.60
CA GLU A 273 12.56 -15.97 -4.26
C GLU A 273 11.05 -15.75 -4.05
N VAL A 274 10.68 -14.70 -3.32
CA VAL A 274 9.29 -14.34 -3.09
C VAL A 274 8.60 -13.91 -4.38
N CYS A 275 9.25 -13.09 -5.21
CA CYS A 275 8.71 -12.69 -6.50
C CYS A 275 8.46 -13.91 -7.39
N TRP A 276 9.36 -14.90 -7.38
CA TRP A 276 9.18 -16.15 -8.09
C TRP A 276 7.98 -16.96 -7.57
N LEU A 277 7.80 -17.04 -6.24
CA LEU A 277 6.65 -17.73 -5.65
C LEU A 277 5.32 -17.06 -6.04
N ILE A 278 5.23 -15.73 -5.97
CA ILE A 278 4.04 -14.97 -6.38
C ILE A 278 3.69 -15.27 -7.85
N LEU A 279 4.67 -15.22 -8.75
CA LEU A 279 4.48 -15.48 -10.17
C LEU A 279 4.09 -16.93 -10.45
N LYS A 280 4.69 -17.89 -9.75
CA LYS A 280 4.39 -19.32 -9.88
C LYS A 280 2.93 -19.63 -9.53
N GLU A 281 2.38 -18.95 -8.54
CA GLU A 281 0.97 -19.08 -8.14
C GLU A 281 0.01 -18.23 -8.99
N ASN A 282 0.53 -17.47 -9.97
CA ASN A 282 -0.24 -16.52 -10.79
C ASN A 282 -1.04 -15.52 -9.93
N ARG A 283 -0.47 -15.09 -8.80
CA ARG A 283 -1.08 -14.14 -7.87
C ARG A 283 -0.69 -12.71 -8.19
N LEU A 284 -1.54 -11.77 -7.77
CA LEU A 284 -1.19 -10.35 -7.74
C LEU A 284 -0.09 -10.10 -6.69
N PHE A 285 0.79 -9.14 -6.99
CA PHE A 285 1.93 -8.78 -6.13
C PHE A 285 1.55 -8.02 -4.86
N PHE A 286 0.35 -7.44 -4.82
CA PHE A 286 -0.32 -6.87 -3.67
C PHE A 286 -1.51 -7.74 -3.30
#